data_AF-A0A949QBX1-F1
#
_entry.id   AF-A0A949QBX1-F1
#
_cell.length_a   1.000
_cell.length_b   1.000
_cell.length_c   1.000
_cell.angle_alpha   90.00
_cell.angle_beta   90.00
_cell.angle_gamma   90.00
#
_symmetry.space_group_name_H-M   'P 1'
#
loop_
_entity.id
_entity.type
_entity.pdbx_description
1 polymer ?
#
loop_
_entity_poly.entity_id
_entity_poly.type
_entity_poly.pdbx_seq_one_letter_code
_entity_poly.pdbx_strand_id
1 'polypeptide(L)'
;WMVTSKNGKEEAAAKNNHAVAFYLQLAVYADFVGDQEKLAACRKQYKEVFVGKQMAVDGGFPLELARTKPYGYSIFQLDNMVLLCQVLSTKEDNPWEFTFLYPFLADKSKWTLKPDVQAWEGWPARQPSLLFAGRQFGETAYLDLWKKLPSDPTDPEVQRNIGVTQPVLW
;
A
#
# COMPACT_ATOMS: atom_id res chain seq x y z
N TRP A 1 -17.24 -9.82 12.99
CA TRP A 1 -17.50 -8.36 13.05
C TRP A 1 -17.15 -7.66 11.74
N MET A 2 -15.90 -7.69 11.27
CA MET A 2 -15.47 -6.97 10.05
C MET A 2 -16.36 -7.20 8.82
N VAL A 3 -16.77 -8.45 8.55
CA VAL A 3 -17.55 -8.77 7.35
C VAL A 3 -19.07 -8.73 7.55
N THR A 4 -19.54 -8.58 8.80
CA THR A 4 -20.97 -8.67 9.13
C THR A 4 -21.57 -7.38 9.66
N SER A 5 -20.79 -6.54 10.35
CA SER A 5 -21.25 -5.28 10.92
C SER A 5 -21.52 -4.23 9.83
N LYS A 6 -22.34 -3.22 10.15
CA LYS A 6 -22.58 -2.07 9.26
C LYS A 6 -21.26 -1.38 8.91
N ASN A 7 -20.49 -0.98 9.91
CA ASN A 7 -19.24 -0.23 9.72
C ASN A 7 -18.22 -1.01 8.86
N GLY A 8 -18.08 -2.32 9.10
CA GLY A 8 -17.14 -3.13 8.33
C GLY A 8 -17.56 -3.30 6.86
N LYS A 9 -18.88 -3.42 6.61
CA LYS A 9 -19.42 -3.44 5.23
C LYS A 9 -19.23 -2.10 4.51
N GLU A 10 -19.39 -0.98 5.22
CA GLU A 10 -19.16 0.36 4.67
C GLU A 10 -17.69 0.56 4.30
N GLU A 11 -16.77 0.18 5.18
CA GLU A 11 -15.32 0.28 4.92
C GLU A 11 -14.89 -0.60 3.74
N ALA A 12 -15.39 -1.85 3.68
CA ALA A 12 -15.12 -2.77 2.58
C ALA A 12 -15.66 -2.28 1.22
N ALA A 13 -16.74 -1.48 1.23
CA ALA A 13 -17.38 -0.93 0.04
C ALA A 13 -16.81 0.42 -0.41
N ALA A 14 -15.85 0.99 0.34
CA ALA A 14 -15.18 2.21 -0.05
C ALA A 14 -14.48 2.05 -1.42
N LYS A 15 -14.26 3.16 -2.12
CA LYS A 15 -13.68 3.16 -3.47
C LYS A 15 -12.21 3.56 -3.51
N ASN A 16 -11.63 3.83 -2.36
CA ASN A 16 -10.29 4.40 -2.18
C ASN A 16 -9.51 3.55 -1.16
N ASN A 17 -8.42 4.11 -0.63
CA ASN A 17 -7.52 3.46 0.33
C ASN A 17 -8.19 2.80 1.54
N HIS A 18 -9.37 3.25 1.97
CA HIS A 18 -10.11 2.61 3.05
C HIS A 18 -10.43 1.14 2.74
N ALA A 19 -10.87 0.83 1.51
CA ALA A 19 -11.17 -0.54 1.14
C ALA A 19 -9.90 -1.38 1.08
N VAL A 20 -8.80 -0.85 0.55
CA VAL A 20 -7.53 -1.60 0.52
C VAL A 20 -7.02 -1.90 1.92
N ALA A 21 -7.05 -0.92 2.83
CA ALA A 21 -6.67 -1.10 4.23
C ALA A 21 -7.58 -2.11 4.96
N PHE A 22 -8.89 -2.12 4.66
CA PHE A 22 -9.81 -3.13 5.18
C PHE A 22 -9.43 -4.54 4.70
N TYR A 23 -9.18 -4.70 3.40
CA TYR A 23 -8.88 -6.01 2.82
C TYR A 23 -7.48 -6.51 3.22
N LEU A 24 -6.50 -5.62 3.45
CA LEU A 24 -5.22 -5.98 4.07
C LEU A 24 -5.43 -6.60 5.46
N GLN A 25 -6.18 -5.92 6.33
CA GLN A 25 -6.49 -6.45 7.66
C GLN A 25 -7.24 -7.78 7.57
N LEU A 26 -8.25 -7.86 6.70
CA LEU A 26 -9.03 -9.10 6.52
C LEU A 26 -8.15 -10.25 6.05
N ALA A 27 -7.24 -10.01 5.10
CA ALA A 27 -6.31 -11.02 4.59
C ALA A 27 -5.34 -11.50 5.67
N VAL A 28 -4.71 -10.58 6.41
CA VAL A 28 -3.79 -10.93 7.51
C VAL A 28 -4.50 -11.75 8.58
N TYR A 29 -5.72 -11.37 8.99
CA TYR A 29 -6.47 -12.13 9.99
C TYR A 29 -6.95 -13.49 9.46
N ALA A 30 -7.36 -13.56 8.19
CA ALA A 30 -7.76 -14.79 7.55
C ALA A 30 -6.57 -15.77 7.46
N ASP A 31 -5.39 -15.29 7.06
CA ASP A 31 -4.17 -16.09 7.02
C ASP A 31 -3.81 -16.63 8.40
N PHE A 32 -3.83 -15.77 9.42
CA PHE A 32 -3.52 -16.15 10.80
C PHE A 32 -4.40 -17.30 11.33
N VAL A 33 -5.68 -17.35 10.95
CA VAL A 33 -6.61 -18.41 11.38
C VAL A 33 -6.82 -19.52 10.35
N GLY A 34 -6.11 -19.48 9.21
CA GLY A 34 -6.20 -20.48 8.15
C GLY A 34 -7.49 -20.43 7.31
N ASP A 35 -8.17 -19.29 7.23
CA ASP A 35 -9.43 -19.13 6.49
C ASP A 35 -9.18 -18.92 4.97
N GLN A 36 -9.05 -20.03 4.26
CA GLN A 36 -8.76 -20.03 2.82
C GLN A 36 -9.88 -19.44 1.95
N GLU A 37 -11.14 -19.53 2.40
CA GLU A 37 -12.27 -18.94 1.68
C GLU A 37 -12.16 -17.41 1.67
N LYS A 38 -11.84 -16.81 2.82
CA LYS A 38 -11.63 -15.36 2.91
C LYS A 38 -10.40 -14.91 2.13
N LEU A 39 -9.30 -15.67 2.17
CA LEU A 39 -8.13 -15.36 1.35
C LEU A 39 -8.45 -15.39 -0.16
N ALA A 40 -9.21 -16.39 -0.62
CA ALA A 40 -9.65 -16.46 -2.01
C ALA A 40 -10.54 -15.26 -2.39
N ALA A 41 -11.46 -14.85 -1.51
CA ALA A 41 -12.26 -13.64 -1.71
C ALA A 41 -11.40 -12.36 -1.77
N CYS A 42 -10.38 -12.24 -0.92
CA CYS A 42 -9.43 -11.13 -0.95
C CYS A 42 -8.62 -11.10 -2.25
N ARG A 43 -8.12 -12.25 -2.74
CA ARG A 43 -7.44 -12.37 -4.06
C ARG A 43 -8.32 -11.88 -5.19
N LYS A 44 -9.59 -12.31 -5.21
CA LYS A 44 -10.55 -11.88 -6.22
C LYS A 44 -10.75 -10.37 -6.18
N GLN A 45 -11.01 -9.81 -5.00
CA GLN A 45 -11.21 -8.37 -4.83
C GLN A 45 -9.98 -7.58 -5.29
N TYR A 46 -8.78 -8.01 -4.87
CA TYR A 46 -7.52 -7.37 -5.23
C TYR A 46 -7.35 -7.29 -6.75
N LYS A 47 -7.54 -8.41 -7.47
CA LYS A 47 -7.37 -8.47 -8.92
C LYS A 47 -8.46 -7.72 -9.67
N GLU A 48 -9.73 -8.03 -9.39
CA GLU A 48 -10.86 -7.56 -10.19
C GLU A 48 -11.25 -6.11 -9.90
N VAL A 49 -10.92 -5.60 -8.71
CA VAL A 49 -11.35 -4.27 -8.27
C VAL A 49 -10.17 -3.35 -8.03
N PHE A 50 -9.22 -3.71 -7.17
CA PHE A 50 -8.14 -2.79 -6.83
C PHE A 50 -7.18 -2.58 -8.00
N VAL A 51 -6.66 -3.67 -8.58
CA VAL A 51 -5.84 -3.63 -9.80
C VAL A 51 -6.71 -3.31 -11.01
N GLY A 52 -7.80 -4.07 -11.23
CA GLY A 52 -8.57 -3.98 -12.47
C GLY A 52 -9.45 -2.74 -12.65
N LYS A 53 -9.74 -1.98 -11.58
CA LYS A 53 -10.68 -0.83 -11.65
C LYS A 53 -10.22 0.43 -10.93
N GLN A 54 -9.46 0.31 -9.83
CA GLN A 54 -9.03 1.49 -9.06
C GLN A 54 -7.65 1.99 -9.46
N MET A 55 -6.77 1.11 -9.94
CA MET A 55 -5.46 1.48 -10.47
C MET A 55 -5.58 1.93 -11.92
N ALA A 56 -4.93 3.04 -12.26
CA ALA A 56 -4.83 3.51 -13.64
C ALA A 56 -3.75 2.73 -14.41
N VAL A 57 -3.72 2.90 -15.73
CA VAL A 57 -2.78 2.21 -16.63
C VAL A 57 -1.31 2.53 -16.32
N ASP A 58 -1.04 3.72 -15.77
CA ASP A 58 0.30 4.14 -15.33
C ASP A 58 0.68 3.63 -13.93
N GLY A 59 -0.18 2.82 -13.29
CA GLY A 59 0.00 2.30 -11.94
C GLY A 59 -0.40 3.27 -10.82
N GLY A 60 -0.83 4.48 -11.15
CA GLY A 60 -1.34 5.46 -10.18
C GLY A 60 -2.74 5.14 -9.67
N PHE A 61 -3.16 5.78 -8.58
CA PHE A 61 -4.51 5.65 -8.02
C PHE A 61 -5.25 6.99 -8.11
N PRO A 62 -6.14 7.19 -9.11
CA PRO A 62 -6.75 8.50 -9.39
C PRO A 62 -7.48 9.13 -8.21
N LEU A 63 -8.15 8.32 -7.37
CA LEU A 63 -8.88 8.83 -6.19
C LEU A 63 -7.94 9.32 -5.08
N GLU A 64 -6.70 8.85 -5.03
CA GLU A 64 -5.68 9.32 -4.09
C GLU A 64 -4.96 10.57 -4.63
N LEU A 65 -4.68 10.59 -5.93
CA LEU A 65 -4.10 11.75 -6.62
C LEU A 65 -5.02 12.98 -6.60
N ALA A 66 -6.34 12.77 -6.47
CA ALA A 66 -7.33 13.85 -6.37
C ALA A 66 -7.47 14.45 -4.95
N ARG A 67 -6.71 13.99 -3.96
CA ARG A 67 -6.82 14.44 -2.56
C ARG A 67 -6.01 15.71 -2.29
N THR A 68 -6.21 16.28 -1.10
CA THR A 68 -5.41 17.42 -0.60
C THR A 68 -4.00 17.01 -0.13
N LYS A 69 -3.76 15.70 0.03
CA LYS A 69 -2.46 15.11 0.38
C LYS A 69 -2.10 14.01 -0.63
N PRO A 70 -2.04 14.32 -1.93
CA PRO A 70 -1.97 13.31 -2.96
C PRO A 70 -0.70 12.45 -2.89
N TYR A 71 0.41 12.99 -2.37
CA TYR A 71 1.65 12.24 -2.23
C TYR A 71 1.56 11.23 -1.08
N GLY A 72 1.20 11.69 0.12
CA GLY A 72 1.01 10.83 1.29
C GLY A 72 -0.08 9.78 1.09
N TYR A 73 -1.20 10.12 0.44
CA TYR A 73 -2.23 9.12 0.10
C TYR A 73 -1.74 8.11 -0.93
N SER A 74 -0.94 8.52 -1.92
CA SER A 74 -0.33 7.58 -2.88
C SER A 74 0.67 6.63 -2.21
N ILE A 75 1.47 7.14 -1.27
CA ILE A 75 2.37 6.33 -0.43
C ILE A 75 1.58 5.30 0.38
N PHE A 76 0.59 5.77 1.14
CA PHE A 76 -0.26 4.93 1.98
C PHE A 76 -0.95 3.83 1.16
N GLN A 77 -1.53 4.22 0.02
CA GLN A 77 -2.20 3.30 -0.89
C GLN A 77 -1.24 2.25 -1.44
N LEU A 78 -0.05 2.65 -1.88
CA LEU A 78 0.95 1.72 -2.42
C LEU A 78 1.43 0.74 -1.36
N ASP A 79 1.75 1.21 -0.14
CA ASP A 79 2.16 0.34 0.95
C ASP A 79 1.09 -0.71 1.26
N ASN A 80 -0.18 -0.30 1.38
CA ASN A 80 -1.26 -1.26 1.64
C ASN A 80 -1.48 -2.24 0.47
N MET A 81 -1.37 -1.78 -0.78
CA MET A 81 -1.49 -2.64 -1.95
C MET A 81 -0.36 -3.68 -2.03
N VAL A 82 0.88 -3.26 -1.79
CA VAL A 82 2.07 -4.13 -1.79
C VAL A 82 2.00 -5.14 -0.65
N LEU A 83 1.65 -4.71 0.56
CA LEU A 83 1.48 -5.61 1.70
C LEU A 83 0.35 -6.61 1.48
N LEU A 84 -0.77 -6.17 0.90
CA LEU A 84 -1.88 -7.06 0.57
C LEU A 84 -1.47 -8.07 -0.49
N CYS A 85 -0.73 -7.65 -1.52
CA CYS A 85 -0.17 -8.54 -2.52
C CYS A 85 0.77 -9.58 -1.86
N GLN A 86 1.68 -9.14 -0.98
CA GLN A 86 2.59 -10.02 -0.25
C GLN A 86 1.85 -11.11 0.53
N VAL A 87 0.79 -10.76 1.27
CA VAL A 87 -0.01 -11.73 2.04
C VAL A 87 -0.79 -12.69 1.13
N LEU A 88 -1.30 -12.19 0.00
CA LEU A 88 -2.14 -12.99 -0.88
C LEU A 88 -1.36 -13.87 -1.87
N SER A 89 -0.09 -13.56 -2.11
CA SER A 89 0.74 -14.25 -3.11
C SER A 89 0.98 -15.70 -2.72
N THR A 90 0.91 -16.59 -3.71
CA THR A 90 1.33 -17.99 -3.60
C THR A 90 2.40 -18.29 -4.65
N LYS A 91 2.93 -19.52 -4.67
CA LYS A 91 3.88 -19.93 -5.71
C LYS A 91 3.25 -19.92 -7.11
N GLU A 92 1.93 -20.14 -7.17
CA GLU A 92 1.15 -20.25 -8.40
C GLU A 92 0.50 -18.93 -8.82
N ASP A 93 0.34 -17.98 -7.90
CA ASP A 93 -0.37 -16.74 -8.13
C ASP A 93 0.32 -15.54 -7.45
N ASN A 94 0.99 -14.71 -8.26
CA ASN A 94 1.88 -13.66 -7.77
C ASN A 94 1.74 -12.33 -8.55
N PRO A 95 0.65 -11.56 -8.33
CA PRO A 95 0.27 -10.42 -9.17
C PRO A 95 0.97 -9.11 -8.78
N TRP A 96 2.31 -9.09 -8.83
CA TRP A 96 3.12 -7.89 -8.55
C TRP A 96 3.30 -7.03 -9.78
N GLU A 97 2.80 -5.79 -9.73
CA GLU A 97 2.91 -4.83 -10.85
C GLU A 97 3.24 -3.40 -10.36
N PHE A 98 3.82 -3.26 -9.17
CA PHE A 98 3.94 -1.98 -8.47
C PHE A 98 5.27 -1.25 -8.73
N THR A 99 5.28 -0.34 -9.70
CA THR A 99 6.48 0.48 -10.01
C THR A 99 6.23 2.00 -10.00
N PHE A 100 4.97 2.44 -10.04
CA PHE A 100 4.56 3.84 -10.22
C PHE A 100 5.27 4.84 -9.31
N LEU A 101 5.32 4.58 -7.99
CA LEU A 101 5.72 5.62 -7.04
C LEU A 101 7.24 5.74 -6.87
N TYR A 102 8.02 4.74 -7.29
CA TYR A 102 9.45 4.68 -7.04
C TYR A 102 10.22 5.95 -7.47
N PRO A 103 10.02 6.51 -8.69
CA PRO A 103 10.74 7.71 -9.12
C PRO A 103 10.49 8.92 -8.22
N PHE A 104 9.30 9.02 -7.62
CA PHE A 104 8.90 10.13 -6.75
C PHE A 104 9.40 9.94 -5.31
N LEU A 105 9.50 8.68 -4.84
CA LEU A 105 10.14 8.35 -3.56
C LEU A 105 11.66 8.60 -3.62
N ALA A 106 12.28 8.25 -4.75
CA ALA A 106 13.70 8.45 -4.98
C ALA A 106 14.08 9.93 -5.12
N ASP A 107 13.17 10.72 -5.71
CA ASP A 107 13.35 12.14 -5.92
C ASP A 107 12.00 12.89 -5.81
N LYS A 108 11.74 13.42 -4.61
CA LYS A 108 10.51 14.16 -4.29
C LYS A 108 10.28 15.37 -5.21
N SER A 109 11.35 15.93 -5.82
CA SER A 109 11.24 17.08 -6.73
C SER A 109 10.58 16.73 -8.06
N LYS A 110 10.51 15.44 -8.42
CA LYS A 110 9.81 14.97 -9.62
C LYS A 110 8.30 14.91 -9.45
N TRP A 111 7.78 15.08 -8.23
CA TRP A 111 6.35 15.09 -7.98
C TRP A 111 5.70 16.32 -8.64
N THR A 112 4.74 16.09 -9.52
CA THR A 112 4.15 17.15 -10.37
C THR A 112 2.86 17.74 -9.83
N LEU A 113 2.20 17.07 -8.88
CA LEU A 113 0.99 17.58 -8.23
C LEU A 113 1.36 18.56 -7.11
N LYS A 114 0.35 19.27 -6.61
CA LYS A 114 0.54 20.19 -5.48
C LYS A 114 1.11 19.44 -4.26
N PRO A 115 2.02 20.08 -3.50
CA PRO A 115 2.46 19.55 -2.22
C PRO A 115 1.28 19.24 -1.29
N ASP A 116 1.46 18.21 -0.47
CA ASP A 116 0.48 17.85 0.55
C ASP A 116 0.26 19.02 1.53
N VAL A 117 -1.00 19.31 1.86
CA VAL A 117 -1.34 20.39 2.81
C VAL A 117 -0.86 20.12 4.24
N GLN A 118 -0.41 18.90 4.54
CA GLN A 118 0.08 18.48 5.85
C GLN A 118 1.17 17.41 5.65
N ALA A 119 2.22 17.46 6.47
CA ALA A 119 3.30 16.45 6.51
C ALA A 119 4.09 16.27 5.20
N TRP A 120 4.04 17.24 4.28
CA TRP A 120 4.81 17.22 3.03
C TRP A 120 6.31 17.04 3.25
N GLU A 121 6.87 17.69 4.27
CA GLU A 121 8.30 17.56 4.60
C GLU A 121 8.65 16.27 5.32
N GLY A 122 7.67 15.62 5.95
CA GLY A 122 7.87 14.32 6.61
C GLY A 122 7.99 13.15 5.63
N TRP A 123 7.51 13.31 4.40
CA TRP A 123 7.58 12.29 3.36
C TRP A 123 8.80 12.47 2.43
N PRO A 124 9.35 11.38 1.87
CA PRO A 124 9.08 9.98 2.21
C PRO A 124 9.88 9.49 3.44
N ALA A 125 9.30 8.57 4.21
CA ALA A 125 9.98 7.77 5.23
C ALA A 125 10.46 6.40 4.69
N ARG A 126 10.90 5.46 5.52
CA ARG A 126 11.28 4.10 5.10
C ARG A 126 10.07 3.21 4.79
N GLN A 127 9.41 3.43 3.64
CA GLN A 127 8.19 2.70 3.25
C GLN A 127 8.43 1.17 3.13
N PRO A 128 7.59 0.33 3.75
CA PRO A 128 7.62 -1.13 3.57
C PRO A 128 7.57 -1.59 2.10
N SER A 129 6.82 -0.90 1.24
CA SER A 129 6.70 -1.27 -0.18
C SER A 129 8.04 -1.37 -0.90
N LEU A 130 9.01 -0.51 -0.58
CA LEU A 130 10.35 -0.56 -1.17
C LEU A 130 11.10 -1.84 -0.79
N LEU A 131 10.99 -2.30 0.45
CA LEU A 131 11.64 -3.53 0.90
C LEU A 131 11.08 -4.75 0.15
N PHE A 132 9.75 -4.88 0.11
CA PHE A 132 9.13 -6.03 -0.54
C PHE A 132 9.30 -6.00 -2.05
N ALA A 133 9.14 -4.83 -2.70
CA ALA A 133 9.39 -4.69 -4.14
C ALA A 133 10.84 -5.03 -4.50
N GLY A 134 11.83 -4.54 -3.73
CA GLY A 134 13.23 -4.86 -3.98
C GLY A 134 13.55 -6.37 -3.84
N ARG A 135 12.92 -7.05 -2.88
CA ARG A 135 13.03 -8.52 -2.74
C ARG A 135 12.33 -9.27 -3.88
N GLN A 136 11.14 -8.82 -4.25
CA GLN A 136 10.31 -9.48 -5.25
C GLN A 136 10.88 -9.35 -6.66
N PHE A 137 11.37 -8.16 -7.03
CA PHE A 137 11.93 -7.89 -8.36
C PHE A 137 13.42 -8.19 -8.46
N GLY A 138 14.10 -8.45 -7.33
CA GLY A 138 15.56 -8.61 -7.30
C GLY A 138 16.31 -7.31 -7.63
N GLU A 139 15.65 -6.16 -7.45
CA GLU A 139 16.18 -4.85 -7.81
C GLU A 139 16.77 -4.14 -6.59
N THR A 140 18.09 -4.01 -6.55
CA THR A 140 18.81 -3.39 -5.43
C THR A 140 18.47 -1.92 -5.23
N ALA A 141 18.04 -1.22 -6.29
CA ALA A 141 17.70 0.20 -6.25
C ALA A 141 16.59 0.51 -5.23
N TYR A 142 15.58 -0.35 -5.14
CA TYR A 142 14.52 -0.27 -4.13
C TYR A 142 15.07 -0.45 -2.71
N LEU A 143 15.94 -1.44 -2.51
CA LEU A 143 16.55 -1.73 -1.21
C LEU A 143 17.49 -0.62 -0.76
N ASP A 144 18.25 -0.04 -1.70
CA ASP A 144 19.18 1.04 -1.43
C ASP A 144 18.45 2.33 -1.08
N LEU A 145 17.32 2.62 -1.76
CA LEU A 145 16.44 3.72 -1.39
C LEU A 145 15.84 3.49 0.00
N TRP A 146 15.29 2.30 0.27
CA TRP A 146 14.72 1.94 1.57
C TRP A 146 15.71 2.18 2.73
N LYS A 147 16.98 1.76 2.57
CA LYS A 147 18.03 1.95 3.59
C LYS A 147 18.36 3.44 3.83
N LYS A 148 18.28 4.28 2.79
CA LYS A 148 18.58 5.72 2.88
C LYS A 148 17.46 6.52 3.54
N LEU A 149 16.21 6.08 3.39
CA LEU A 149 15.07 6.81 3.94
C LEU A 149 14.98 6.67 5.48
N PRO A 150 14.43 7.69 6.18
CA PRO A 150 14.33 7.70 7.64
C PRO A 150 13.55 6.49 8.18
N SER A 151 14.18 5.69 9.06
CA SER A 151 13.53 4.55 9.72
C SER A 151 12.48 4.96 10.75
N ASP A 152 12.75 6.06 11.44
CA ASP A 152 11.98 6.51 12.60
C ASP A 152 11.52 7.95 12.35
N PRO A 153 10.52 8.16 11.47
CA PRO A 153 10.00 9.49 11.19
C PRO A 153 9.42 10.09 12.48
N THR A 154 9.61 11.39 12.71
CA THR A 154 9.12 12.10 13.91
C THR A 154 7.79 12.82 13.69
N ASP A 155 7.34 12.96 12.45
CA ASP A 155 6.05 13.57 12.11
C ASP A 155 4.91 12.58 12.46
N PRO A 156 3.97 12.94 13.36
CA PRO A 156 2.89 12.05 13.79
C PRO A 156 1.94 11.62 12.66
N GLU A 157 1.74 12.47 11.64
CA GLU A 157 0.93 12.13 10.48
C GLU A 157 1.64 11.09 9.62
N VAL A 158 2.97 11.19 9.46
CA VAL A 158 3.76 10.16 8.77
C VAL A 158 3.71 8.85 9.54
N GLN A 159 3.99 8.88 10.85
CA GLN A 159 4.02 7.68 11.70
C GLN A 159 2.71 6.88 11.63
N ARG A 160 1.55 7.56 11.77
CA ARG A 160 0.26 6.87 11.78
C ARG A 160 -0.16 6.30 10.43
N ASN A 161 0.47 6.75 9.33
CA ASN A 161 0.21 6.26 7.98
C ASN A 161 1.23 5.17 7.54
N ILE A 162 2.14 4.72 8.41
CA ILE A 162 3.00 3.55 8.16
C ILE A 162 2.46 2.39 9.00
N GLY A 163 1.62 1.56 8.39
CA GLY A 163 0.92 0.47 9.09
C GLY A 163 1.85 -0.64 9.57
N VAL A 164 2.90 -0.97 8.80
CA VAL A 164 3.91 -1.98 9.16
C VAL A 164 5.22 -1.28 9.49
N THR A 165 5.54 -1.17 10.77
CA THR A 165 6.72 -0.45 11.26
C THR A 165 7.99 -1.30 11.29
N GLN A 166 7.85 -2.63 11.26
CA GLN A 166 8.97 -3.59 11.28
C GLN A 166 8.86 -4.58 10.10
N PRO A 167 8.97 -4.13 8.84
CA PRO A 167 8.71 -4.96 7.67
C PRO A 167 9.76 -6.06 7.44
N VAL A 168 10.87 -6.06 8.19
CA VAL A 168 11.87 -7.14 8.17
C VAL A 168 11.42 -8.40 8.92
N LEU A 169 10.36 -8.31 9.73
CA LEU A 169 9.75 -9.44 10.45
C LEU A 169 8.58 -10.06 9.67
N TRP A 170 8.26 -9.50 8.50
CA TRP A 170 7.18 -9.94 7.60
C TRP A 170 7.71 -10.89 6.51
#